data_AF-A0AA35UYR7-F1
#
_entry.id   AF-A0AA35UYR7-F1
#
_cell.length_a   1.000
_cell.length_b   1.000
_cell.length_c   1.000
_cell.angle_alpha   90.00
_cell.angle_beta   90.00
_cell.angle_gamma   90.00
#
_symmetry.space_group_name_H-M   'P 1'
#
loop_
_entity.id
_entity.type
_entity.pdbx_description
1 polymer ?
#
loop_
_entity_poly.entity_id
_entity_poly.type
_entity_poly.pdbx_seq_one_letter_code
_entity_poly.pdbx_strand_id
1 'polypeptide(L)'
;MGTESSRPFRYLLYILHPKEIVFTFRTSVKDDGKFSIFPDRRRFSMKRVYGSRRSMMRPIDEDVDSPVKSRERRRRRIEMRRRLALVSPVAGTGTENLDTTKLPAAELVNENAEPSTSNKETLESSPAPLYGSISVVGRARDMEDEISVQPNFCRPEINGYRPVHFFGVFDGHGGHHVSALCKENMHVIMEEELMRVKTTGENSTGEEVEELWRTAINRSFERMDEMAMALCQCNGIENSKMCRFHPQLSLVGSTAVVLLLTDEFIIVANCGDSRAVLSRSGKAVPLSFDHKPDREDERERIEASGGRILFAGNGARVEGVLAMSRAIGDRFLKQVVTSEPEYTFTRRESEDMSLILASDGLWDVLSSELSCEVVRKCQQEDEKCKMGMVAQRADGGGGGGGDGGQVYASRSATASAAALLVRLAMGRRSNDNISVIVVDLRKGESKKREG
;
A
#
# COMPACT_ATOMS: atom_id res chain seq x y z
N MET A 1 -48.22 15.19 17.89
CA MET A 1 -48.00 15.16 16.42
C MET A 1 -47.08 16.32 16.07
N GLY A 2 -45.82 16.02 15.76
CA GLY A 2 -44.84 16.99 15.28
C GLY A 2 -43.87 16.24 14.38
N THR A 3 -44.04 16.38 13.07
CA THR A 3 -43.17 15.78 12.07
C THR A 3 -41.94 16.68 11.88
N GLU A 4 -40.82 16.34 12.50
CA GLU A 4 -39.53 16.91 12.11
C GLU A 4 -39.13 16.35 10.74
N SER A 5 -39.25 17.19 9.72
CA SER A 5 -38.71 16.87 8.39
C SER A 5 -37.18 16.90 8.45
N SER A 6 -36.55 15.74 8.34
CA SER A 6 -35.10 15.64 8.18
C SER A 6 -34.71 16.26 6.84
N ARG A 7 -34.11 17.45 6.89
CA ARG A 7 -33.55 18.10 5.69
C ARG A 7 -32.28 17.34 5.26
N PRO A 8 -32.09 17.06 3.96
CA PRO A 8 -30.86 16.44 3.49
C PRO A 8 -29.69 17.42 3.60
N PHE A 9 -28.68 17.07 4.40
CA PHE A 9 -27.43 17.82 4.49
C PHE A 9 -26.64 17.68 3.18
N ARG A 10 -26.20 18.81 2.62
CA ARG A 10 -25.35 18.89 1.43
C ARG A 10 -23.93 19.27 1.88
N TYR A 11 -22.94 18.42 1.60
CA TYR A 11 -21.54 18.81 1.66
C TYR A 11 -21.04 19.05 0.23
N LEU A 12 -20.50 20.25 -0.02
CA LEU A 12 -19.74 20.57 -1.23
C LEU A 12 -18.26 20.50 -0.84
N LEU A 13 -17.50 19.56 -1.41
CA LEU A 13 -16.06 19.49 -1.17
C LEU A 13 -15.32 19.97 -2.43
N TYR A 14 -14.44 20.96 -2.25
CA TYR A 14 -13.49 21.40 -3.26
C TYR A 14 -12.21 20.57 -3.12
N ILE A 15 -11.87 19.79 -4.15
CA ILE A 15 -10.58 19.09 -4.24
C ILE A 15 -9.65 19.97 -5.06
N LEU A 16 -8.62 20.53 -4.43
CA LEU A 16 -7.56 21.30 -5.13
C LEU A 16 -6.39 20.37 -5.45
N HIS A 17 -6.45 19.65 -6.58
CA HIS A 17 -5.26 19.14 -7.27
C HIS A 17 -5.55 18.97 -8.79
N PRO A 18 -4.62 19.31 -9.69
CA PRO A 18 -4.99 19.81 -11.03
C PRO A 18 -5.24 18.73 -12.11
N LYS A 19 -5.51 17.47 -11.78
CA LYS A 19 -5.65 16.41 -12.82
C LYS A 19 -6.78 15.38 -12.67
N GLU A 20 -7.72 15.51 -11.75
CA GLU A 20 -8.85 14.56 -11.66
C GLU A 20 -10.23 15.22 -11.68
N ILE A 21 -11.14 14.62 -12.43
CA ILE A 21 -12.52 15.08 -12.62
C ILE A 21 -13.33 14.81 -11.35
N VAL A 22 -13.95 15.85 -10.81
CA VAL A 22 -14.83 15.82 -9.64
C VAL A 22 -16.21 15.28 -10.03
N PHE A 23 -16.70 14.25 -9.32
CA PHE A 23 -18.09 13.78 -9.43
C PHE A 23 -18.82 13.88 -8.09
N THR A 24 -20.09 14.30 -8.15
CA THR A 24 -21.00 14.38 -7.00
C THR A 24 -22.02 13.25 -7.08
N PHE A 25 -22.22 12.54 -5.96
CA PHE A 25 -23.24 11.50 -5.83
C PHE A 25 -24.13 11.81 -4.63
N ARG A 26 -25.43 11.56 -4.76
CA ARG A 26 -26.37 11.67 -3.65
C ARG A 26 -26.58 10.30 -3.01
N THR A 27 -26.38 10.22 -1.70
CA THR A 27 -26.66 9.03 -0.90
C THR A 27 -27.84 9.30 0.02
N SER A 28 -28.76 8.34 0.13
CA SER A 28 -29.85 8.36 1.11
C SER A 28 -29.80 7.08 1.93
N VAL A 29 -29.77 7.24 3.25
CA VAL A 29 -29.99 6.14 4.20
C VAL A 29 -31.46 6.23 4.60
N LYS A 30 -32.23 5.16 4.37
CA LYS A 30 -33.60 5.05 4.90
C LYS A 30 -33.54 4.37 6.27
N ASP A 31 -34.55 4.63 7.11
CA ASP A 31 -34.62 4.15 8.49
C ASP A 31 -34.65 2.60 8.62
N ASP A 32 -34.81 1.87 7.52
CA ASP A 32 -34.79 0.41 7.44
C ASP A 32 -33.40 -0.19 7.11
N GLY A 33 -32.34 0.62 7.10
CA GLY A 33 -30.97 0.17 6.81
C GLY A 33 -30.71 -0.16 5.34
N LYS A 34 -31.66 0.07 4.43
CA LYS A 34 -31.46 -0.12 2.98
C LYS A 34 -30.76 1.09 2.37
N PHE A 35 -29.69 0.82 1.62
CA PHE A 35 -28.85 1.81 0.97
C PHE A 35 -29.20 1.98 -0.51
N SER A 36 -29.16 3.21 -1.03
CA SER A 36 -29.35 3.51 -2.46
C SER A 36 -28.47 4.68 -2.91
N ILE A 37 -27.84 4.54 -4.09
CA ILE A 37 -26.94 5.53 -4.71
C ILE A 37 -27.61 6.12 -5.96
N PHE A 38 -27.59 7.45 -6.10
CA PHE A 38 -28.06 8.12 -7.32
C PHE A 38 -27.00 9.08 -7.89
N PRO A 39 -26.73 9.07 -9.22
CA PRO A 39 -25.86 10.04 -9.87
C PRO A 39 -26.53 11.41 -9.99
N ASP A 40 -25.82 12.51 -9.68
CA ASP A 40 -26.34 13.88 -9.80
C ASP A 40 -26.20 14.39 -11.24
N ARG A 41 -27.33 14.60 -11.94
CA ARG A 41 -27.38 14.99 -13.36
C ARG A 41 -27.38 16.52 -13.55
N ARG A 42 -26.34 17.24 -13.10
CA ARG A 42 -26.17 18.67 -13.44
C ARG A 42 -24.88 18.91 -14.21
N ARG A 43 -25.00 19.33 -15.49
CA ARG A 43 -23.91 19.85 -16.31
C ARG A 43 -23.44 21.19 -15.74
N PHE A 44 -22.18 21.30 -15.35
CA PHE A 44 -21.52 22.57 -15.09
C PHE A 44 -20.50 22.88 -16.18
N SER A 45 -20.60 24.07 -16.77
CA SER A 45 -19.67 24.62 -17.75
C SER A 45 -18.41 25.11 -17.04
N MET A 46 -17.25 24.63 -17.48
CA MET A 46 -15.94 25.00 -16.93
C MET A 46 -15.44 26.28 -17.62
N LYS A 47 -15.47 27.44 -16.95
CA LYS A 47 -14.69 28.62 -17.37
C LYS A 47 -13.27 28.52 -16.82
N ARG A 48 -12.27 28.50 -17.71
CA ARG A 48 -10.84 28.59 -17.33
C ARG A 48 -10.56 29.98 -16.74
N VAL A 49 -9.97 30.02 -15.55
CA VAL A 49 -9.36 31.23 -14.99
C VAL A 49 -7.84 31.00 -15.02
N TYR A 50 -7.14 31.71 -15.92
CA TYR A 50 -5.68 31.84 -15.85
C TYR A 50 -5.35 32.94 -14.83
N GLY A 51 -4.81 32.55 -13.68
CA GLY A 51 -4.24 33.46 -12.69
C GLY A 51 -2.72 33.47 -12.78
N SER A 52 -2.16 34.48 -13.44
CA SER A 52 -0.73 34.82 -13.36
C SER A 52 -0.39 35.30 -11.95
N ARG A 53 0.67 34.77 -11.33
CA ARG A 53 1.27 35.39 -10.14
C ARG A 53 2.77 35.58 -10.30
N ARG A 54 3.09 36.88 -10.34
CA ARG A 54 4.38 37.55 -10.19
C ARG A 54 5.26 36.93 -9.11
N SER A 55 6.53 36.79 -9.48
CA SER A 55 7.69 36.74 -8.59
C SER A 55 7.62 37.85 -7.54
N MET A 56 7.75 37.48 -6.26
CA MET A 56 8.18 38.38 -5.20
C MET A 56 9.42 37.79 -4.54
N MET A 57 10.54 38.45 -4.81
CA MET A 57 11.86 38.29 -4.23
C MET A 57 11.84 38.81 -2.78
N ARG A 58 12.41 38.06 -1.83
CA ARG A 58 12.78 38.54 -0.47
C ARG A 58 14.02 37.78 0.02
N PRO A 59 14.78 38.37 0.97
CA PRO A 59 16.21 38.63 0.79
C PRO A 59 17.14 37.49 1.24
N ILE A 60 18.37 37.62 0.74
CA ILE A 60 19.55 36.81 0.99
C ILE A 60 20.05 37.11 2.41
N ASP A 61 20.16 36.09 3.25
CA ASP A 61 21.14 36.05 4.34
C ASP A 61 22.17 34.99 3.95
N GLU A 62 23.42 35.44 3.82
CA GLU A 62 24.59 34.62 3.55
C GLU A 62 25.05 33.92 4.84
N ASP A 63 25.16 32.59 4.82
CA ASP A 63 26.24 31.89 5.53
C ASP A 63 26.51 30.49 4.91
N VAL A 64 27.49 30.50 3.99
CA VAL A 64 28.56 29.52 3.72
C VAL A 64 28.20 28.01 3.68
N ASP A 65 27.68 27.53 2.56
CA ASP A 65 27.82 26.11 2.15
C ASP A 65 29.12 25.96 1.35
N SER A 66 30.13 25.32 1.93
CA SER A 66 31.46 25.15 1.31
C SER A 66 31.35 24.51 -0.09
N PRO A 67 32.10 25.01 -1.10
CA PRO A 67 32.15 24.42 -2.44
C PRO A 67 32.47 22.93 -2.45
N VAL A 68 33.14 22.43 -1.41
CA VAL A 68 33.46 21.02 -1.21
C VAL A 68 32.20 20.20 -0.87
N LYS A 69 31.33 20.70 0.01
CA LYS A 69 30.05 20.05 0.39
C LYS A 69 29.06 20.01 -0.77
N SER A 70 29.03 21.06 -1.60
CA SER A 70 28.22 21.12 -2.82
C SER A 70 28.73 20.14 -3.90
N ARG A 71 30.06 20.04 -4.08
CA ARG A 71 30.67 19.04 -4.98
C ARG A 71 30.45 17.61 -4.50
N GLU A 72 30.44 17.37 -3.18
CA GLU A 72 30.18 16.04 -2.61
C GLU A 72 28.71 15.63 -2.74
N ARG A 73 27.73 16.52 -2.52
CA ARG A 73 26.31 16.25 -2.81
C ARG A 73 26.07 15.98 -4.30
N ARG A 74 26.76 16.71 -5.18
CA ARG A 74 26.71 16.48 -6.65
C ARG A 74 27.34 15.13 -7.01
N ARG A 75 28.45 14.75 -6.40
CA ARG A 75 29.10 13.45 -6.59
C ARG A 75 28.20 12.29 -6.12
N ARG A 76 27.55 12.42 -4.95
CA ARG A 76 26.59 11.44 -4.42
C ARG A 76 25.34 11.30 -5.31
N ARG A 77 24.82 12.38 -5.89
CA ARG A 77 23.72 12.32 -6.88
C ARG A 77 24.12 11.61 -8.18
N ILE A 78 25.34 11.85 -8.67
CA ILE A 78 25.86 11.19 -9.88
C ILE A 78 26.10 9.69 -9.61
N GLU A 79 26.58 9.34 -8.42
CA GLU A 79 26.84 7.96 -8.04
C GLU A 79 25.56 7.15 -7.82
N MET A 80 24.52 7.74 -7.19
CA MET A 80 23.19 7.11 -7.13
C MET A 80 22.60 6.89 -8.53
N ARG A 81 22.73 7.86 -9.45
CA ARG A 81 22.26 7.68 -10.84
C ARG A 81 23.06 6.61 -11.60
N ARG A 82 24.36 6.47 -11.35
CA ARG A 82 25.18 5.40 -11.94
C ARG A 82 24.83 4.01 -11.39
N ARG A 83 24.51 3.90 -10.10
CA ARG A 83 24.04 2.64 -9.50
C ARG A 83 22.67 2.21 -10.04
N LEU A 84 21.76 3.17 -10.25
CA LEU A 84 20.45 2.91 -10.86
C LEU A 84 20.53 2.58 -12.36
N ALA A 85 21.54 3.08 -13.08
CA ALA A 85 21.72 2.81 -14.51
C ALA A 85 22.42 1.47 -14.82
N LEU A 86 22.99 0.79 -13.82
CA LEU A 86 23.67 -0.51 -13.97
C LEU A 86 22.75 -1.71 -13.79
N VAL A 87 21.45 -1.49 -13.54
CA VAL A 87 20.43 -2.53 -13.38
C VAL A 87 19.36 -2.34 -14.46
N SER A 88 19.69 -2.67 -15.70
CA SER A 88 18.71 -3.02 -16.74
C SER A 88 19.37 -3.83 -17.87
N PRO A 89 18.77 -4.93 -18.37
CA PRO A 89 19.36 -5.73 -19.45
C PRO A 89 18.92 -5.31 -20.87
N VAL A 90 19.93 -5.24 -21.75
CA VAL A 90 20.01 -5.71 -23.16
C VAL A 90 19.35 -4.94 -24.32
N ALA A 91 20.23 -4.63 -25.31
CA ALA A 91 20.11 -4.43 -26.77
C ALA A 91 19.08 -3.42 -27.32
N GLY A 92 19.37 -2.54 -28.30
CA GLY A 92 20.54 -2.32 -29.15
C GLY A 92 20.06 -1.85 -30.53
N THR A 93 20.54 -0.70 -31.03
CA THR A 93 20.60 -0.35 -32.46
C THR A 93 21.53 0.86 -32.68
N GLY A 94 22.52 0.71 -33.56
CA GLY A 94 22.90 1.76 -34.53
C GLY A 94 24.09 2.69 -34.24
N THR A 95 25.26 2.30 -34.79
CA THR A 95 26.21 3.12 -35.60
C THR A 95 26.91 4.36 -35.01
N GLU A 96 28.25 4.32 -34.84
CA GLU A 96 29.30 4.94 -35.72
C GLU A 96 30.69 5.08 -35.01
N ASN A 97 31.71 4.45 -35.62
CA ASN A 97 33.17 4.66 -35.78
C ASN A 97 34.12 5.46 -34.84
N LEU A 98 35.39 4.97 -34.90
CA LEU A 98 36.75 5.52 -34.56
C LEU A 98 37.29 5.30 -33.14
N ASP A 99 38.54 4.88 -32.86
CA ASP A 99 39.69 4.43 -33.67
C ASP A 99 40.76 3.73 -32.76
N THR A 100 41.52 2.81 -33.37
CA THR A 100 42.89 2.27 -33.08
C THR A 100 43.48 2.07 -31.66
N THR A 101 43.82 0.81 -31.29
CA THR A 101 45.19 0.20 -31.40
C THR A 101 45.40 -1.09 -30.57
N LYS A 102 45.93 -2.13 -31.25
CA LYS A 102 46.87 -3.22 -30.84
C LYS A 102 46.43 -4.44 -29.98
N LEU A 103 46.39 -5.57 -30.72
CA LEU A 103 46.52 -7.03 -30.46
C LEU A 103 47.70 -7.46 -29.54
N PRO A 104 47.89 -8.76 -29.14
CA PRO A 104 47.48 -10.05 -29.78
C PRO A 104 46.95 -11.13 -28.79
N ALA A 105 46.60 -12.40 -29.11
CA ALA A 105 46.49 -13.26 -30.28
C ALA A 105 45.44 -14.36 -29.96
N ALA A 106 44.83 -14.94 -30.99
CA ALA A 106 43.81 -15.99 -30.93
C ALA A 106 44.41 -17.40 -30.91
N GLU A 107 43.64 -18.37 -30.39
CA GLU A 107 43.60 -19.73 -30.96
C GLU A 107 42.14 -20.16 -31.17
N LEU A 108 41.92 -20.74 -32.35
CA LEU A 108 40.67 -21.07 -33.01
C LEU A 108 40.23 -22.50 -32.64
N VAL A 109 38.93 -22.73 -32.40
CA VAL A 109 38.32 -24.02 -32.81
C VAL A 109 36.86 -23.86 -33.22
N ASN A 110 36.69 -24.02 -34.54
CA ASN A 110 35.58 -24.51 -35.37
C ASN A 110 34.13 -24.62 -34.86
N GLU A 111 33.24 -24.02 -35.64
CA GLU A 111 31.79 -24.17 -35.66
C GLU A 111 31.37 -25.53 -36.25
N ASN A 112 30.35 -26.17 -35.66
CA ASN A 112 29.21 -26.82 -36.34
C ASN A 112 28.52 -27.82 -35.39
N ALA A 113 27.47 -27.36 -34.70
CA ALA A 113 26.40 -28.23 -34.20
C ALA A 113 25.10 -27.42 -34.10
N GLU A 114 24.10 -27.80 -34.89
CA GLU A 114 22.76 -27.22 -34.86
C GLU A 114 22.09 -27.44 -33.49
N PRO A 115 21.37 -26.45 -32.92
CA PRO A 115 20.71 -26.61 -31.65
C PRO A 115 19.35 -27.31 -31.85
N SER A 116 19.22 -28.47 -31.22
CA SER A 116 17.95 -29.14 -30.98
C SER A 116 17.02 -28.23 -30.18
N THR A 117 15.82 -28.05 -30.72
CA THR A 117 14.70 -27.32 -30.12
C THR A 117 14.27 -27.99 -28.82
N SER A 118 14.69 -27.43 -27.67
CA SER A 118 14.06 -27.71 -26.39
C SER A 118 13.01 -26.64 -26.11
N ASN A 119 11.78 -27.08 -25.89
CA ASN A 119 10.62 -26.25 -25.55
C ASN A 119 10.93 -25.45 -24.28
N LYS A 120 11.22 -24.15 -24.43
CA LYS A 120 11.05 -23.19 -23.33
C LYS A 120 9.56 -23.00 -23.14
N GLU A 121 8.97 -23.77 -22.22
CA GLU A 121 7.69 -23.42 -21.64
C GLU A 121 7.77 -21.97 -21.19
N THR A 122 6.99 -21.13 -21.85
CA THR A 122 6.90 -19.72 -21.55
C THR A 122 6.13 -19.66 -20.23
N LEU A 123 6.80 -19.38 -19.12
CA LEU A 123 6.18 -19.25 -17.80
C LEU A 123 5.09 -18.18 -17.90
N GLU A 124 3.83 -18.60 -18.06
CA GLU A 124 2.69 -17.70 -18.22
C GLU A 124 2.61 -16.82 -16.97
N SER A 125 2.95 -15.54 -17.09
CA SER A 125 2.90 -14.63 -15.96
C SER A 125 1.44 -14.39 -15.58
N SER A 126 1.05 -14.76 -14.36
CA SER A 126 -0.24 -14.36 -13.80
C SER A 126 -0.41 -12.84 -13.88
N PRO A 127 -1.56 -12.31 -14.31
CA PRO A 127 -1.78 -10.87 -14.38
C PRO A 127 -1.66 -10.25 -12.99
N ALA A 128 -1.25 -8.97 -12.93
CA ALA A 128 -1.19 -8.22 -11.69
C ALA A 128 -2.58 -8.20 -11.01
N PRO A 129 -2.64 -8.25 -9.67
CA PRO A 129 -3.89 -8.20 -8.93
C PRO A 129 -4.60 -6.87 -9.19
N LEU A 130 -5.93 -6.93 -9.33
CA LEU A 130 -6.75 -5.73 -9.37
C LEU A 130 -6.91 -5.20 -7.95
N TYR A 131 -6.67 -3.91 -7.76
CA TYR A 131 -6.82 -3.27 -6.46
C TYR A 131 -7.39 -1.87 -6.60
N GLY A 132 -7.82 -1.30 -5.47
CA GLY A 132 -8.21 0.09 -5.34
C GLY A 132 -7.77 0.57 -3.97
N SER A 133 -7.23 1.77 -3.89
CA SER A 133 -6.79 2.36 -2.63
C SER A 133 -7.27 3.79 -2.50
N ILE A 134 -7.43 4.23 -1.26
CA ILE A 134 -7.79 5.60 -0.91
C ILE A 134 -7.18 5.92 0.45
N SER A 135 -6.67 7.13 0.60
CA SER A 135 -6.09 7.62 1.85
C SER A 135 -6.48 9.08 1.99
N VAL A 136 -7.14 9.44 3.10
CA VAL A 136 -7.68 10.78 3.33
C VAL A 136 -7.44 11.23 4.76
N VAL A 137 -7.25 12.53 4.94
CA VAL A 137 -7.08 13.15 6.27
C VAL A 137 -8.31 13.00 7.17
N GLY A 138 -9.49 12.78 6.58
CA GLY A 138 -10.73 12.62 7.34
C GLY A 138 -11.08 13.89 8.11
N ARG A 139 -11.23 13.76 9.43
CA ARG A 139 -11.47 14.90 10.34
C ARG A 139 -10.26 15.24 11.21
N ALA A 140 -9.17 14.51 11.05
CA ALA A 140 -7.93 14.82 11.73
C ALA A 140 -7.38 16.16 11.25
N ARG A 141 -6.42 16.71 12.01
CA ARG A 141 -5.78 17.99 11.68
C ARG A 141 -4.72 17.81 10.59
N ASP A 142 -3.93 16.75 10.73
CA ASP A 142 -2.79 16.45 9.90
C ASP A 142 -2.96 15.06 9.28
N MET A 143 -2.31 14.83 8.13
CA MET A 143 -2.27 13.54 7.47
C MET A 143 -0.99 12.82 7.88
N GLU A 144 -1.12 11.83 8.75
CA GLU A 144 -0.06 10.97 9.28
C GLU A 144 -0.11 9.55 8.69
N ASP A 145 -1.26 9.14 8.15
CA ASP A 145 -1.44 7.90 7.39
C ASP A 145 -0.67 7.88 6.06
N GLU A 146 -0.15 6.71 5.68
CA GLU A 146 0.45 6.47 4.37
C GLU A 146 0.12 5.08 3.80
N ILE A 147 0.10 4.98 2.45
CA ILE A 147 -0.12 3.73 1.71
C ILE A 147 1.04 3.50 0.72
N SER A 148 1.45 2.23 0.57
CA SER A 148 2.35 1.79 -0.50
C SER A 148 1.80 0.57 -1.22
N VAL A 149 1.77 0.59 -2.55
CA VAL A 149 1.29 -0.53 -3.38
C VAL A 149 2.28 -0.76 -4.52
N GLN A 150 2.88 -1.95 -4.56
CA GLN A 150 3.88 -2.35 -5.56
C GLN A 150 3.48 -3.70 -6.18
N PRO A 151 2.69 -3.71 -7.26
CA PRO A 151 2.37 -4.93 -7.99
C PRO A 151 3.60 -5.42 -8.77
N ASN A 152 3.89 -6.73 -8.72
CA ASN A 152 5.02 -7.34 -9.42
C ASN A 152 6.36 -6.76 -8.98
N PHE A 153 6.52 -6.46 -7.69
CA PHE A 153 7.70 -5.75 -7.21
C PHE A 153 8.94 -6.65 -7.21
N CYS A 154 8.80 -7.95 -6.96
CA CYS A 154 9.93 -8.89 -7.02
C CYS A 154 9.52 -10.30 -7.45
N ARG A 155 10.53 -11.16 -7.70
CA ARG A 155 10.40 -12.56 -8.12
C ARG A 155 11.44 -13.43 -7.40
N PRO A 156 11.28 -13.66 -6.09
CA PRO A 156 12.29 -14.33 -5.29
C PRO A 156 12.29 -15.84 -5.55
N GLU A 157 13.43 -16.48 -5.31
CA GLU A 157 13.61 -17.93 -5.48
C GLU A 157 12.66 -18.73 -4.59
N ILE A 158 12.39 -18.25 -3.37
CA ILE A 158 11.43 -18.87 -2.44
C ILE A 158 9.97 -18.92 -2.95
N ASN A 159 9.66 -18.17 -4.02
CA ASN A 159 8.37 -18.21 -4.72
C ASN A 159 8.50 -18.80 -6.13
N GLY A 160 9.54 -19.61 -6.39
CA GLY A 160 9.80 -20.21 -7.70
C GLY A 160 9.99 -19.18 -8.82
N TYR A 161 10.55 -18.01 -8.50
CA TYR A 161 10.70 -16.87 -9.41
C TYR A 161 9.37 -16.34 -9.99
N ARG A 162 8.24 -16.68 -9.36
CA ARG A 162 6.93 -16.11 -9.70
C ARG A 162 6.74 -14.75 -9.04
N PRO A 163 5.92 -13.86 -9.63
CA PRO A 163 5.71 -12.52 -9.09
C PRO A 163 5.17 -12.51 -7.66
N VAL A 164 5.65 -11.58 -6.87
CA VAL A 164 5.08 -11.18 -5.57
C VAL A 164 4.55 -9.76 -5.69
N HIS A 165 3.44 -9.47 -5.04
CA HIS A 165 2.83 -8.14 -4.98
C HIS A 165 2.85 -7.63 -3.53
N PHE A 166 3.23 -6.37 -3.34
CA PHE A 166 3.30 -5.73 -2.02
C PHE A 166 2.17 -4.72 -1.85
N PHE A 167 1.53 -4.75 -0.69
CA PHE A 167 0.59 -3.72 -0.24
C PHE A 167 0.88 -3.40 1.21
N GLY A 168 0.97 -2.12 1.57
CA GLY A 168 1.23 -1.67 2.93
C GLY A 168 0.35 -0.49 3.31
N VAL A 169 -0.20 -0.53 4.53
CA VAL A 169 -0.83 0.60 5.20
C VAL A 169 -0.01 0.92 6.45
N PHE A 170 0.33 2.19 6.62
CA PHE A 170 1.19 2.70 7.68
C PHE A 170 0.47 3.85 8.37
N ASP A 171 -0.04 3.60 9.56
CA ASP A 171 -0.78 4.57 10.35
C ASP A 171 0.20 5.28 11.30
N GLY A 172 0.52 6.53 10.97
CA GLY A 172 1.52 7.31 11.68
C GLY A 172 0.94 7.98 12.92
N HIS A 173 1.75 8.09 13.97
CA HIS A 173 1.36 8.82 15.19
C HIS A 173 2.50 9.68 15.73
N GLY A 174 2.13 10.81 16.33
CA GLY A 174 3.09 11.82 16.81
C GLY A 174 3.77 12.60 15.69
N GLY A 175 3.44 12.31 14.43
CA GLY A 175 3.97 12.92 13.21
C GLY A 175 4.01 11.93 12.04
N HIS A 176 3.90 12.43 10.81
CA HIS A 176 3.94 11.60 9.58
C HIS A 176 5.32 11.03 9.19
N HIS A 177 6.38 11.31 9.95
CA HIS A 177 7.76 11.04 9.48
C HIS A 177 8.06 9.54 9.34
N VAL A 178 7.58 8.71 10.28
CA VAL A 178 7.85 7.27 10.27
C VAL A 178 6.96 6.54 9.27
N SER A 179 5.69 6.91 9.15
CA SER A 179 4.79 6.35 8.13
C SER A 179 5.24 6.72 6.70
N ALA A 180 5.70 7.95 6.48
CA ALA A 180 6.32 8.36 5.22
C ALA A 180 7.60 7.57 4.92
N LEU A 181 8.45 7.35 5.92
CA LEU A 181 9.64 6.51 5.78
C LEU A 181 9.28 5.07 5.41
N CYS A 182 8.25 4.51 6.05
CA CYS A 182 7.74 3.17 5.76
C CYS A 182 7.21 3.06 4.32
N LYS A 183 6.43 4.03 3.86
CA LYS A 183 5.95 4.09 2.47
C LYS A 183 7.09 4.07 1.45
N GLU A 184 8.14 4.85 1.70
CA GLU A 184 9.28 4.98 0.80
C GLU A 184 10.22 3.76 0.82
N ASN A 185 10.42 3.11 1.99
CA ASN A 185 11.51 2.15 2.16
C ASN A 185 11.06 0.71 2.49
N MET A 186 9.84 0.48 3.00
CA MET A 186 9.45 -0.86 3.50
C MET A 186 9.45 -1.89 2.38
N HIS A 187 8.87 -1.54 1.23
CA HIS A 187 8.83 -2.41 0.06
C HIS A 187 10.23 -2.66 -0.53
N VAL A 188 11.14 -1.69 -0.45
CA VAL A 188 12.53 -1.81 -0.92
C VAL A 188 13.31 -2.77 -0.03
N ILE A 189 13.23 -2.59 1.29
CA ILE A 189 13.89 -3.49 2.25
C ILE A 189 13.33 -4.90 2.12
N MET A 190 12.00 -5.03 2.02
CA MET A 190 11.32 -6.31 1.85
C MET A 190 11.77 -7.02 0.56
N GLU A 191 11.89 -6.29 -0.55
CA GLU A 191 12.45 -6.83 -1.80
C GLU A 191 13.86 -7.37 -1.59
N GLU A 192 14.75 -6.57 -0.97
CA GLU A 192 16.12 -6.98 -0.72
C GLU A 192 16.23 -8.24 0.16
N GLU A 193 15.44 -8.32 1.24
CA GLU A 193 15.45 -9.49 2.12
C GLU A 193 14.87 -10.73 1.43
N LEU A 194 13.77 -10.60 0.70
CA LEU A 194 13.18 -11.71 -0.06
C LEU A 194 14.11 -12.23 -1.15
N MET A 195 14.81 -11.35 -1.85
CA MET A 195 15.77 -11.72 -2.90
C MET A 195 17.08 -12.30 -2.35
N ARG A 196 17.37 -12.09 -1.06
CA ARG A 196 18.56 -12.63 -0.39
C ARG A 196 18.36 -14.07 0.08
N VAL A 197 17.13 -14.47 0.36
CA VAL A 197 16.82 -15.83 0.82
C VAL A 197 16.96 -16.83 -0.33
N LYS A 198 17.67 -17.93 -0.08
CA LYS A 198 17.90 -19.02 -1.03
C LYS A 198 17.25 -20.29 -0.53
N THR A 199 16.56 -21.01 -1.42
CA THR A 199 15.96 -22.31 -1.10
C THR A 199 17.03 -23.39 -1.03
N THR A 200 17.03 -24.21 0.01
CA THR A 200 17.95 -25.35 0.16
C THR A 200 17.45 -26.56 -0.64
N GLY A 201 17.49 -26.45 -1.98
CA GLY A 201 17.22 -27.56 -2.91
C GLY A 201 15.73 -27.92 -3.12
N GLU A 202 15.50 -28.79 -4.12
CA GLU A 202 14.18 -29.14 -4.69
C GLU A 202 13.23 -29.89 -3.73
N ASN A 203 13.69 -30.30 -2.54
CA ASN A 203 12.92 -31.08 -1.57
C ASN A 203 12.53 -30.30 -0.30
N SER A 204 12.53 -28.97 -0.34
CA SER A 204 12.17 -28.16 0.82
C SER A 204 10.71 -28.41 1.23
N THR A 205 10.47 -28.67 2.52
CA THR A 205 9.13 -28.87 3.06
C THR A 205 8.35 -27.55 3.12
N GLY A 206 7.03 -27.61 3.23
CA GLY A 206 6.19 -26.39 3.35
C GLY A 206 6.55 -25.54 4.58
N GLU A 207 6.93 -26.18 5.69
CA GLU A 207 7.35 -25.50 6.92
C GLU A 207 8.69 -24.76 6.75
N GLU A 208 9.65 -25.37 6.05
CA GLU A 208 10.93 -24.72 5.75
C GLU A 208 10.73 -23.49 4.87
N VAL A 209 9.87 -23.57 3.85
CA VAL A 209 9.54 -22.42 3.00
C VAL A 209 8.87 -21.31 3.80
N GLU A 210 7.92 -21.63 4.69
CA GLU A 210 7.30 -20.64 5.56
C GLU A 210 8.33 -19.94 6.47
N GLU A 211 9.29 -20.69 7.03
CA GLU A 211 10.37 -20.14 7.86
C GLU A 211 11.28 -19.17 7.08
N LEU A 212 11.51 -19.45 5.79
CA LEU A 212 12.25 -18.56 4.90
C LEU A 212 11.51 -17.21 4.69
N TRP A 213 10.19 -17.25 4.49
CA TRP A 213 9.37 -16.03 4.43
C TRP A 213 9.40 -15.27 5.76
N ARG A 214 9.21 -15.99 6.87
CA ARG A 214 9.25 -15.46 8.24
C ARG A 214 10.57 -14.73 8.51
N THR A 215 11.69 -15.35 8.15
CA THR A 215 13.03 -14.76 8.29
C THR A 215 13.17 -13.45 7.49
N ALA A 216 12.72 -13.43 6.23
CA ALA A 216 12.81 -12.22 5.40
C ALA A 216 11.92 -11.08 5.94
N ILE A 217 10.70 -11.40 6.38
CA ILE A 217 9.75 -10.45 6.95
C ILE A 217 10.31 -9.84 8.24
N ASN A 218 10.78 -10.68 9.17
CA ASN A 218 11.32 -10.22 10.46
C ASN A 218 12.51 -9.27 10.27
N ARG A 219 13.46 -9.64 9.40
CA ARG A 219 14.61 -8.77 9.06
C ARG A 219 14.16 -7.46 8.42
N SER A 220 13.09 -7.48 7.63
CA SER A 220 12.58 -6.26 6.99
C SER A 220 12.01 -5.28 7.99
N PHE A 221 11.24 -5.76 8.97
CA PHE A 221 10.69 -4.93 10.04
C PHE A 221 11.79 -4.42 10.99
N GLU A 222 12.77 -5.28 11.32
CA GLU A 222 13.95 -4.89 12.11
C GLU A 222 14.73 -3.76 11.42
N ARG A 223 15.11 -3.94 10.14
CA ARG A 223 15.84 -2.93 9.36
C ARG A 223 15.06 -1.63 9.19
N MET A 224 13.73 -1.70 9.02
CA MET A 224 12.90 -0.50 8.95
C MET A 224 12.87 0.23 10.29
N ASP A 225 12.75 -0.49 11.40
CA ASP A 225 12.77 0.09 12.74
C ASP A 225 14.12 0.75 13.04
N GLU A 226 15.24 0.10 12.70
CA GLU A 226 16.57 0.71 12.80
C GLU A 226 16.66 2.03 12.02
N MET A 227 16.08 2.09 10.82
CA MET A 227 16.05 3.30 10.01
C MET A 227 15.18 4.39 10.65
N ALA A 228 14.01 4.05 11.18
CA ALA A 228 13.14 4.98 11.92
C ALA A 228 13.85 5.51 13.18
N MET A 229 14.55 4.62 13.88
CA MET A 229 15.39 4.92 15.05
C MET A 229 16.65 5.74 14.68
N ALA A 230 16.94 5.95 13.41
CA ALA A 230 18.03 6.79 12.91
C ALA A 230 17.56 8.11 12.27
N LEU A 231 16.25 8.40 12.21
CA LEU A 231 15.68 9.59 11.53
C LEU A 231 16.29 10.94 11.96
N CYS A 232 16.88 11.05 13.15
CA CYS A 232 17.58 12.28 13.52
C CYS A 232 18.94 12.43 12.83
N GLN A 233 19.04 13.40 11.90
CA GLN A 233 20.28 13.78 11.20
C GLN A 233 21.29 14.56 12.07
N CYS A 234 21.03 14.68 13.38
CA CYS A 234 21.85 15.45 14.32
C CYS A 234 23.24 14.84 14.61
N ASN A 235 23.59 13.71 13.98
CA ASN A 235 24.87 13.01 14.11
C ASN A 235 25.32 12.74 15.56
N GLY A 236 24.41 12.82 16.54
CA GLY A 236 24.69 12.62 17.96
C GLY A 236 25.93 13.38 18.41
N ILE A 237 25.87 14.71 18.51
CA ILE A 237 26.99 15.49 19.10
C ILE A 237 27.37 14.98 20.50
N GLU A 238 26.50 14.20 21.16
CA GLU A 238 26.88 13.30 22.23
C GLU A 238 26.20 11.94 21.97
N ASN A 239 26.83 10.84 22.40
CA ASN A 239 26.32 9.45 22.41
C ASN A 239 24.99 9.26 23.18
N SER A 240 24.13 10.27 23.30
CA SER A 240 22.82 10.17 23.91
C SER A 240 21.81 9.60 22.92
N LYS A 241 21.13 8.52 23.33
CA LYS A 241 20.00 7.88 22.62
C LYS A 241 18.84 8.84 22.28
N MET A 242 18.87 10.08 22.78
CA MET A 242 17.86 11.11 22.54
C MET A 242 18.49 12.33 21.84
N CYS A 243 17.89 12.81 20.76
CA CYS A 243 18.30 14.07 20.17
C CYS A 243 17.78 15.23 21.01
N ARG A 244 18.68 16.08 21.53
CA ARG A 244 18.30 17.30 22.27
C ARG A 244 17.60 18.36 21.41
N PHE A 245 17.82 18.35 20.09
CA PHE A 245 17.25 19.34 19.16
C PHE A 245 15.88 18.95 18.63
N HIS A 246 15.56 17.66 18.58
CA HIS A 246 14.29 17.15 18.08
C HIS A 246 13.74 16.04 19.00
N PRO A 247 13.48 16.34 20.29
CA PRO A 247 12.99 15.35 21.25
C PRO A 247 11.67 14.71 20.80
N GLN A 248 10.82 15.47 20.09
CA GLN A 248 9.54 15.02 19.57
C GLN A 248 9.65 13.82 18.62
N LEU A 249 10.74 13.70 17.86
CA LEU A 249 10.96 12.55 16.96
C LEU A 249 11.08 11.22 17.72
N SER A 250 11.35 11.26 19.03
CA SER A 250 11.45 10.05 19.85
C SER A 250 10.09 9.44 20.19
N LEU A 251 9.00 10.19 19.99
CA LEU A 251 7.61 9.76 20.19
C LEU A 251 6.88 9.55 18.85
N VAL A 252 7.58 9.72 17.73
CA VAL A 252 7.00 9.47 16.41
C VAL A 252 7.13 7.98 16.10
N GLY A 253 6.03 7.38 15.67
CA GLY A 253 6.00 6.01 15.23
C GLY A 253 5.00 5.80 14.11
N SER A 254 4.87 4.55 13.71
CA SER A 254 3.86 4.11 12.76
C SER A 254 3.50 2.67 13.03
N THR A 255 2.23 2.32 12.83
CA THR A 255 1.86 0.94 12.56
C THR A 255 2.42 0.49 11.22
N ALA A 256 2.44 -0.81 10.99
CA ALA A 256 2.63 -1.37 9.66
C ALA A 256 1.84 -2.66 9.49
N VAL A 257 0.84 -2.64 8.60
CA VAL A 257 0.23 -3.87 8.08
C VAL A 257 0.62 -4.04 6.62
N VAL A 258 1.32 -5.14 6.33
CA VAL A 258 1.89 -5.48 5.04
C VAL A 258 1.29 -6.77 4.52
N LEU A 259 0.86 -6.77 3.27
CA LEU A 259 0.42 -7.94 2.51
C LEU A 259 1.44 -8.24 1.40
N LEU A 260 1.97 -9.45 1.42
CA LEU A 260 2.67 -10.07 0.30
C LEU A 260 1.72 -11.08 -0.34
N LEU A 261 1.32 -10.80 -1.57
CA LEU A 261 0.39 -11.64 -2.33
C LEU A 261 1.14 -12.37 -3.44
N THR A 262 0.96 -13.68 -3.50
CA THR A 262 1.43 -14.54 -4.60
C THR A 262 0.24 -15.20 -5.29
N ASP A 263 0.52 -16.03 -6.29
CA ASP A 263 -0.49 -16.87 -6.94
C ASP A 263 -1.05 -17.96 -6.01
N GLU A 264 -0.27 -18.40 -5.03
CA GLU A 264 -0.60 -19.50 -4.13
C GLU A 264 -0.91 -19.07 -2.68
N PHE A 265 -0.29 -17.98 -2.20
CA PHE A 265 -0.33 -17.60 -0.79
C PHE A 265 -0.68 -16.13 -0.57
N ILE A 266 -1.31 -15.88 0.57
CA ILE A 266 -1.60 -14.58 1.16
C ILE A 266 -0.78 -14.54 2.46
N ILE A 267 0.23 -13.67 2.49
CA ILE A 267 1.12 -13.53 3.64
C ILE A 267 0.90 -12.13 4.20
N VAL A 268 0.40 -12.04 5.42
CA VAL A 268 0.18 -10.76 6.09
C VAL A 268 1.14 -10.65 7.26
N ALA A 269 1.86 -9.53 7.37
CA ALA A 269 2.66 -9.17 8.53
C ALA A 269 2.11 -7.88 9.14
N ASN A 270 1.79 -7.91 10.43
CA ASN A 270 1.19 -6.80 11.16
C ASN A 270 2.08 -6.40 12.34
N CYS A 271 2.29 -5.10 12.50
CA CYS A 271 2.90 -4.47 13.66
C CYS A 271 2.09 -3.22 14.02
N GLY A 272 1.03 -3.39 14.81
CA GLY A 272 0.19 -2.31 15.32
C GLY A 272 -1.28 -2.72 15.34
N ASP A 273 -2.17 -1.76 15.25
CA ASP A 273 -3.62 -1.93 15.26
C ASP A 273 -4.32 -1.53 13.95
N SER A 274 -3.54 -1.24 12.90
CA SER A 274 -4.03 -1.42 11.52
C SER A 274 -4.32 -2.90 11.25
N ARG A 275 -5.21 -3.19 10.31
CA ARG A 275 -5.74 -4.56 10.14
C ARG A 275 -5.89 -4.99 8.69
N ALA A 276 -5.63 -6.27 8.45
CA ALA A 276 -5.92 -6.97 7.21
C ALA A 276 -7.02 -8.02 7.40
N VAL A 277 -8.00 -8.03 6.49
CA VAL A 277 -9.17 -8.92 6.52
C VAL A 277 -9.37 -9.54 5.14
N LEU A 278 -9.51 -10.87 5.11
CA LEU A 278 -9.90 -11.64 3.94
C LEU A 278 -11.41 -11.83 3.90
N SER A 279 -12.02 -11.65 2.73
CA SER A 279 -13.39 -12.10 2.48
C SER A 279 -13.34 -13.46 1.77
N ARG A 280 -13.65 -14.54 2.49
CA ARG A 280 -13.74 -15.91 1.95
C ARG A 280 -15.17 -16.41 2.03
N SER A 281 -15.73 -16.85 0.91
CA SER A 281 -17.15 -17.25 0.82
C SER A 281 -18.12 -16.19 1.39
N GLY A 282 -17.78 -14.90 1.23
CA GLY A 282 -18.54 -13.77 1.75
C GLY A 282 -18.49 -13.57 3.27
N LYS A 283 -17.64 -14.30 4.00
CA LYS A 283 -17.37 -14.12 5.43
C LYS A 283 -16.03 -13.41 5.63
N ALA A 284 -15.96 -12.57 6.66
CA ALA A 284 -14.71 -11.97 7.09
C ALA A 284 -13.85 -13.00 7.83
N VAL A 285 -12.59 -13.12 7.43
CA VAL A 285 -11.55 -13.92 8.05
C VAL A 285 -10.41 -12.97 8.40
N PRO A 286 -10.14 -12.71 9.70
CA PRO A 286 -9.03 -11.85 10.09
C PRO A 286 -7.70 -12.51 9.70
N LEU A 287 -6.82 -11.75 9.06
CA LEU A 287 -5.46 -12.17 8.72
C LEU A 287 -4.40 -11.48 9.59
N SER A 288 -4.82 -10.52 10.41
CA SER A 288 -4.01 -9.93 11.46
C SER A 288 -4.87 -9.70 12.70
N PHE A 289 -4.20 -9.61 13.84
CA PHE A 289 -4.81 -9.26 15.11
C PHE A 289 -4.14 -8.00 15.64
N ASP A 290 -4.95 -7.07 16.15
CA ASP A 290 -4.46 -5.80 16.66
C ASP A 290 -3.55 -6.03 17.86
N HIS A 291 -2.41 -5.36 17.86
CA HIS A 291 -1.49 -5.30 18.99
C HIS A 291 -1.99 -4.27 20.00
N LYS A 292 -3.07 -4.59 20.72
CA LYS A 292 -3.63 -3.74 21.77
C LYS A 292 -2.97 -4.06 23.13
N PRO A 293 -2.68 -3.05 23.97
CA PRO A 293 -1.99 -3.28 25.24
C PRO A 293 -2.76 -4.15 26.23
N ASP A 294 -4.09 -4.25 26.12
CA ASP A 294 -4.93 -5.11 26.96
C ASP A 294 -5.06 -6.55 26.47
N ARG A 295 -4.48 -6.89 25.30
CA ARG A 295 -4.34 -8.28 24.85
C ARG A 295 -3.45 -9.04 25.83
N GLU A 296 -3.88 -10.24 26.23
CA GLU A 296 -3.29 -10.97 27.38
C GLU A 296 -1.77 -11.14 27.28
N ASP A 297 -1.31 -11.67 26.16
CA ASP A 297 0.10 -11.92 25.86
C ASP A 297 0.92 -10.63 25.76
N GLU A 298 0.36 -9.57 25.15
CA GLU A 298 1.02 -8.27 25.05
C GLU A 298 1.13 -7.58 26.40
N ARG A 299 0.11 -7.69 27.25
CA ARG A 299 0.14 -7.20 28.62
C ARG A 299 1.21 -7.89 29.44
N GLU A 300 1.24 -9.21 29.41
CA GLU A 300 2.26 -10.01 30.09
C GLU A 300 3.67 -9.61 29.61
N ARG A 301 3.87 -9.45 28.30
CA ARG A 301 5.14 -9.01 27.71
C ARG A 301 5.56 -7.62 28.22
N ILE A 302 4.65 -6.65 28.22
CA ILE A 302 4.92 -5.28 28.68
C ILE A 302 5.27 -5.25 30.17
N GLU A 303 4.48 -5.93 31.00
CA GLU A 303 4.68 -5.98 32.45
C GLU A 303 5.97 -6.73 32.81
N ALA A 304 6.31 -7.81 32.10
CA ALA A 304 7.57 -8.54 32.27
C ALA A 304 8.81 -7.68 31.93
N SER A 305 8.67 -6.72 31.02
CA SER A 305 9.70 -5.72 30.71
C SER A 305 9.72 -4.53 31.70
N GLY A 306 8.91 -4.56 32.76
CA GLY A 306 8.80 -3.50 33.76
C GLY A 306 7.93 -2.32 33.33
N GLY A 307 7.21 -2.44 32.21
CA GLY A 307 6.27 -1.45 31.72
C GLY A 307 4.94 -1.46 32.46
N ARG A 308 4.12 -0.45 32.20
CA ARG A 308 2.78 -0.32 32.78
C ARG A 308 1.72 -0.10 31.71
N ILE A 309 0.55 -0.69 31.94
CA ILE A 309 -0.66 -0.39 31.17
C ILE A 309 -1.59 0.46 32.01
N LEU A 310 -1.92 1.63 31.48
CA LEU A 310 -2.83 2.58 32.11
C LEU A 310 -4.11 2.69 31.27
N PHE A 311 -5.25 2.57 31.92
CA PHE A 311 -6.55 2.73 31.29
C PHE A 311 -6.94 4.21 31.31
N ALA A 312 -6.90 4.84 30.14
CA ALA A 312 -7.49 6.16 29.93
C ALA A 312 -8.91 5.98 29.40
N GLY A 313 -9.78 7.01 29.50
CA GLY A 313 -11.20 6.92 29.10
C GLY A 313 -11.47 6.47 27.66
N ASN A 314 -10.45 6.34 26.82
CA ASN A 314 -10.52 5.82 25.45
C ASN A 314 -9.73 4.50 25.20
N GLY A 315 -9.34 3.77 26.25
CA GLY A 315 -8.70 2.45 26.11
C GLY A 315 -7.42 2.26 26.92
N ALA A 316 -6.85 1.07 26.82
CA ALA A 316 -5.57 0.71 27.42
C ALA A 316 -4.41 1.38 26.68
N ARG A 317 -3.43 1.90 27.43
CA ARG A 317 -2.25 2.57 26.88
C ARG A 317 -0.96 2.13 27.55
N VAL A 318 0.07 1.85 26.77
CA VAL A 318 1.44 1.59 27.23
C VAL A 318 2.01 2.87 27.83
N GLU A 319 2.43 2.83 29.08
CA GLU A 319 2.90 3.98 29.87
C GLU A 319 1.90 5.15 29.92
N GLY A 320 0.60 4.88 29.63
CA GLY A 320 -0.42 5.93 29.48
C GLY A 320 -0.31 6.75 28.19
N VAL A 321 0.62 6.43 27.30
CA VAL A 321 0.91 7.19 26.08
C VAL A 321 0.29 6.52 24.86
N LEU A 322 0.72 5.30 24.53
CA LEU A 322 0.46 4.68 23.22
C LEU A 322 -0.66 3.63 23.30
N ALA A 323 -1.64 3.69 22.39
CA ALA A 323 -2.82 2.81 22.38
C ALA A 323 -2.60 1.44 21.70
N MET A 324 -1.36 1.18 21.28
CA MET A 324 -0.89 -0.07 20.67
C MET A 324 0.40 -0.51 21.38
N SER A 325 0.65 -1.83 21.39
CA SER A 325 1.78 -2.45 22.10
C SER A 325 2.99 -2.73 21.20
N ARG A 326 2.82 -2.63 19.87
CA ARG A 326 3.88 -2.79 18.88
C ARG A 326 3.77 -1.72 17.81
N ALA A 327 4.91 -1.18 17.38
CA ALA A 327 5.01 -0.15 16.35
C ALA A 327 6.46 -0.01 15.84
N ILE A 328 6.61 0.54 14.63
CA ILE A 328 7.89 0.98 14.08
C ILE A 328 8.18 2.39 14.61
N GLY A 329 9.40 2.69 15.03
CA GLY A 329 9.75 3.99 15.63
C GLY A 329 9.53 4.01 17.14
N ASP A 330 8.87 5.02 17.71
CA ASP A 330 8.57 5.09 19.16
C ASP A 330 9.78 4.90 20.08
N ARG A 331 10.91 5.51 19.71
CA ARG A 331 12.19 5.38 20.43
C ARG A 331 12.06 5.46 21.96
N PHE A 332 11.24 6.40 22.44
CA PHE A 332 11.04 6.65 23.85
C PHE A 332 10.43 5.44 24.58
N LEU A 333 9.59 4.66 23.90
CA LEU A 333 8.87 3.51 24.46
C LEU A 333 9.48 2.16 24.06
N LYS A 334 10.62 2.13 23.34
CA LYS A 334 11.21 0.89 22.82
C LYS A 334 11.61 -0.18 23.85
N GLN A 335 11.64 0.14 25.15
CA GLN A 335 11.83 -0.87 26.19
C GLN A 335 10.60 -1.77 26.38
N VAL A 336 9.42 -1.30 25.97
CA VAL A 336 8.12 -1.97 26.18
C VAL A 336 7.30 -2.10 24.90
N VAL A 337 7.57 -1.27 23.89
CA VAL A 337 7.01 -1.35 22.53
C VAL A 337 8.03 -1.97 21.59
N THR A 338 7.67 -3.06 20.91
CA THR A 338 8.54 -3.75 19.93
C THR A 338 8.09 -3.48 18.49
N SER A 339 8.99 -3.62 17.52
CA SER A 339 8.67 -3.59 16.07
C SER A 339 8.46 -4.99 15.48
N GLU A 340 8.50 -6.03 16.30
CA GLU A 340 8.34 -7.43 15.88
C GLU A 340 6.93 -7.71 15.34
N PRO A 341 6.79 -8.07 14.06
CA PRO A 341 5.49 -8.32 13.48
C PRO A 341 4.93 -9.70 13.87
N GLU A 342 3.62 -9.80 13.95
CA GLU A 342 2.91 -11.08 13.84
C GLU A 342 2.49 -11.29 12.38
N TYR A 343 2.55 -12.51 11.89
CA TYR A 343 2.14 -12.81 10.53
C TYR A 343 1.29 -14.06 10.42
N THR A 344 0.52 -14.10 9.34
CA THR A 344 -0.25 -15.25 8.92
C THR A 344 0.20 -15.68 7.53
N PHE A 345 0.29 -17.00 7.33
CA PHE A 345 0.64 -17.61 6.06
C PHE A 345 -0.56 -18.43 5.55
N THR A 346 -1.36 -17.83 4.67
CA THR A 346 -2.66 -18.39 4.28
C THR A 346 -2.61 -18.85 2.83
N ARG A 347 -2.92 -20.14 2.59
CA ARG A 347 -3.09 -20.64 1.22
C ARG A 347 -4.34 -20.05 0.58
N ARG A 348 -4.21 -19.65 -0.69
CA ARG A 348 -5.32 -19.14 -1.50
C ARG A 348 -6.29 -20.25 -1.88
N GLU A 349 -7.57 -19.91 -1.84
CA GLU A 349 -8.68 -20.77 -2.20
C GLU A 349 -9.53 -20.13 -3.30
N SER A 350 -10.33 -20.94 -4.01
CA SER A 350 -11.25 -20.45 -5.05
C SER A 350 -12.33 -19.52 -4.50
N GLU A 351 -12.63 -19.67 -3.22
CA GLU A 351 -13.63 -18.97 -2.45
C GLU A 351 -13.16 -17.58 -1.98
N ASP A 352 -11.89 -17.23 -2.22
CA ASP A 352 -11.31 -15.94 -1.87
C ASP A 352 -11.82 -14.84 -2.80
N MET A 353 -12.54 -13.88 -2.22
CA MET A 353 -13.21 -12.82 -2.98
C MET A 353 -12.39 -11.52 -3.01
N SER A 354 -11.90 -11.09 -1.84
CA SER A 354 -11.16 -9.83 -1.71
C SER A 354 -10.36 -9.76 -0.41
N LEU A 355 -9.32 -8.93 -0.40
CA LEU A 355 -8.61 -8.50 0.81
C LEU A 355 -8.88 -7.02 1.08
N ILE A 356 -8.93 -6.65 2.36
CA ILE A 356 -9.05 -5.27 2.83
C ILE A 356 -7.91 -5.03 3.82
N LEU A 357 -7.05 -4.04 3.55
CA LEU A 357 -6.10 -3.50 4.52
C LEU A 357 -6.53 -2.08 4.86
N ALA A 358 -6.53 -1.70 6.12
CA ALA A 358 -6.83 -0.34 6.52
C ALA A 358 -6.24 0.07 7.87
N SER A 359 -6.10 1.38 8.08
CA SER A 359 -5.84 2.01 9.38
C SER A 359 -7.05 1.91 10.32
N ASP A 360 -6.83 2.19 11.60
CA ASP A 360 -7.88 2.09 12.62
C ASP A 360 -9.02 3.11 12.39
N GLY A 361 -8.74 4.21 11.69
CA GLY A 361 -9.75 5.17 11.25
C GLY A 361 -10.90 4.56 10.42
N LEU A 362 -10.69 3.38 9.83
CA LEU A 362 -11.77 2.52 9.31
C LEU A 362 -12.35 1.60 10.40
N TRP A 363 -11.49 0.80 11.05
CA TRP A 363 -11.87 -0.33 11.89
C TRP A 363 -12.54 0.06 13.20
N ASP A 364 -12.28 1.26 13.72
CA ASP A 364 -12.91 1.79 14.92
C ASP A 364 -14.41 2.03 14.77
N VAL A 365 -14.88 2.20 13.52
CA VAL A 365 -16.28 2.56 13.24
C VAL A 365 -17.00 1.57 12.33
N LEU A 366 -16.28 0.65 11.69
CA LEU A 366 -16.81 -0.38 10.80
C LEU A 366 -16.26 -1.76 11.17
N SER A 367 -17.17 -2.74 11.33
CA SER A 367 -16.75 -4.13 11.53
C SER A 367 -16.17 -4.74 10.26
N SER A 368 -15.37 -5.80 10.44
CA SER A 368 -14.80 -6.58 9.35
C SER A 368 -15.88 -7.17 8.43
N GLU A 369 -16.97 -7.70 8.99
CA GLU A 369 -18.08 -8.28 8.24
C GLU A 369 -18.79 -7.26 7.36
N LEU A 370 -19.10 -6.09 7.93
CA LEU A 370 -19.76 -5.01 7.17
C LEU A 370 -18.85 -4.52 6.04
N SER A 371 -17.55 -4.39 6.31
CA SER A 371 -16.58 -3.97 5.29
C SER A 371 -16.48 -4.98 4.15
N CYS A 372 -16.42 -6.29 4.43
CA CYS A 372 -16.46 -7.34 3.43
C CYS A 372 -17.79 -7.33 2.63
N GLU A 373 -18.92 -7.09 3.30
CA GLU A 373 -20.22 -6.98 2.63
C GLU A 373 -20.28 -5.83 1.63
N VAL A 374 -19.73 -4.67 2.00
CA VAL A 374 -19.65 -3.49 1.13
C VAL A 374 -18.82 -3.78 -0.12
N VAL A 375 -17.62 -4.37 0.04
CA VAL A 375 -16.77 -4.74 -1.11
C VAL A 375 -17.48 -5.71 -2.04
N ARG A 376 -18.11 -6.75 -1.47
CA ARG A 376 -18.85 -7.75 -2.24
C ARG A 376 -20.00 -7.13 -3.03
N LYS A 377 -20.75 -6.19 -2.45
CA LYS A 377 -21.83 -5.47 -3.15
C LYS A 377 -21.29 -4.65 -4.33
N CYS A 378 -20.18 -3.94 -4.15
CA CYS A 378 -19.54 -3.20 -5.25
C CYS A 378 -19.06 -4.12 -6.39
N GLN A 379 -18.50 -5.28 -6.05
CA GLN A 379 -18.09 -6.30 -7.01
C GLN A 379 -19.28 -6.85 -7.81
N GLN A 380 -20.39 -7.18 -7.14
CA GLN A 380 -21.61 -7.66 -7.79
C GLN A 380 -22.26 -6.62 -8.71
N GLU A 381 -22.23 -5.34 -8.33
CA GLU A 381 -22.75 -4.25 -9.18
C GLU A 381 -21.90 -4.04 -10.44
N ASP A 382 -20.58 -4.15 -10.33
CA ASP A 382 -19.67 -4.06 -11.48
C ASP A 382 -19.86 -5.23 -12.46
N GLU A 383 -20.06 -6.45 -11.95
CA GLU A 383 -20.39 -7.62 -12.78
C GLU A 383 -21.71 -7.45 -13.53
N LYS A 384 -22.77 -6.99 -12.84
CA LYS A 384 -24.07 -6.70 -13.46
C LYS A 384 -23.94 -5.64 -14.55
N CYS A 385 -23.17 -4.58 -14.31
CA CYS A 385 -22.91 -3.54 -15.31
C CYS A 385 -22.19 -4.10 -16.54
N LYS A 386 -21.15 -4.93 -16.34
CA LYS A 386 -20.42 -5.58 -17.44
C LYS A 386 -21.32 -6.48 -18.28
N MET A 387 -22.19 -7.27 -17.66
CA MET A 387 -23.13 -8.16 -18.36
C MET A 387 -24.24 -7.40 -19.11
N GLY A 388 -24.77 -6.32 -18.50
CA GLY A 388 -25.76 -5.45 -19.17
C GLY A 388 -25.21 -4.74 -20.42
N MET A 389 -23.93 -4.38 -20.41
CA MET A 389 -23.26 -3.78 -21.59
C MET A 389 -23.00 -4.80 -22.72
N VAL A 390 -22.81 -6.08 -22.40
CA VAL A 390 -22.66 -7.14 -23.41
C VAL A 390 -24.01 -7.44 -24.08
N ALA A 391 -25.11 -7.45 -23.33
CA ALA A 391 -26.46 -7.66 -23.88
C ALA A 391 -26.89 -6.53 -24.84
N GLN A 392 -26.55 -5.27 -24.56
CA GLN A 392 -26.87 -4.15 -25.44
C GLN A 392 -26.08 -4.12 -26.76
N ARG A 393 -24.93 -4.81 -26.84
CA ARG A 393 -24.17 -4.96 -28.09
C ARG A 393 -24.70 -6.09 -28.98
N ALA A 394 -25.45 -7.04 -28.42
CA ALA A 394 -26.01 -8.16 -29.17
C ALA A 394 -27.35 -7.83 -29.86
N ASP A 395 -28.06 -6.78 -29.42
CA ASP A 395 -29.39 -6.40 -29.92
C ASP A 395 -29.37 -5.14 -30.85
N GLY A 396 -28.17 -4.65 -31.19
CA GLY A 396 -27.97 -3.41 -31.95
C GLY A 396 -27.72 -3.62 -33.45
N GLY A 397 -28.63 -4.31 -34.14
CA GLY A 397 -28.64 -4.36 -35.61
C GLY A 397 -29.32 -3.13 -36.21
N GLY A 398 -28.54 -2.13 -36.66
CA GLY A 398 -28.99 -1.16 -37.67
C GLY A 398 -28.76 0.33 -37.36
N GLY A 399 -27.78 0.92 -38.06
CA GLY A 399 -27.90 2.24 -38.71
C GLY A 399 -27.69 3.53 -37.89
N GLY A 400 -26.57 4.22 -38.16
CA GLY A 400 -26.57 5.69 -38.32
C GLY A 400 -25.90 6.56 -37.26
N GLY A 401 -24.69 7.05 -37.58
CA GLY A 401 -24.30 8.47 -37.44
C GLY A 401 -24.13 9.11 -36.05
N GLY A 402 -22.88 9.21 -35.61
CA GLY A 402 -22.27 10.43 -35.03
C GLY A 402 -22.87 11.06 -33.76
N ASP A 403 -22.26 10.78 -32.61
CA ASP A 403 -21.63 11.79 -31.73
C ASP A 403 -20.71 11.05 -30.74
N GLY A 404 -19.51 11.58 -30.54
CA GLY A 404 -18.41 10.99 -29.78
C GLY A 404 -18.62 11.03 -28.27
N GLY A 405 -19.66 10.36 -27.79
CA GLY A 405 -19.87 10.10 -26.36
C GLY A 405 -18.84 9.10 -25.86
N GLN A 406 -17.68 9.58 -25.44
CA GLN A 406 -16.66 8.80 -24.73
C GLN A 406 -17.28 8.30 -23.42
N VAL A 407 -17.87 7.10 -23.45
CA VAL A 407 -18.46 6.42 -22.28
C VAL A 407 -17.32 6.13 -21.31
N TYR A 408 -17.28 6.88 -20.20
CA TYR A 408 -16.31 6.72 -19.11
C TYR A 408 -16.27 5.25 -18.67
N ALA A 409 -15.10 4.62 -18.82
CA ALA A 409 -14.84 3.27 -18.37
C ALA A 409 -15.24 3.11 -16.90
N SER A 410 -15.99 2.04 -16.60
CA SER A 410 -16.36 1.63 -15.24
C SER A 410 -15.13 1.70 -14.35
N ARG A 411 -15.20 2.53 -13.29
CA ARG A 411 -14.18 2.54 -12.23
C ARG A 411 -14.09 1.12 -11.66
N SER A 412 -12.88 0.60 -11.47
CA SER A 412 -12.67 -0.73 -10.88
C SER A 412 -13.52 -0.89 -9.61
N ALA A 413 -14.23 -2.01 -9.48
CA ALA A 413 -15.10 -2.31 -8.34
C ALA A 413 -14.37 -2.10 -6.99
N THR A 414 -13.09 -2.46 -6.94
CA THR A 414 -12.19 -2.27 -5.80
C THR A 414 -12.01 -0.79 -5.42
N ALA A 415 -11.83 0.11 -6.39
CA ALA A 415 -11.68 1.53 -6.15
C ALA A 415 -13.00 2.16 -5.64
N SER A 416 -14.14 1.73 -6.21
CA SER A 416 -15.45 2.15 -5.74
C SER A 416 -15.73 1.65 -4.31
N ALA A 417 -15.33 0.42 -4.01
CA ALA A 417 -15.45 -0.15 -2.67
C ALA A 417 -14.60 0.60 -1.64
N ALA A 418 -13.32 0.85 -1.95
CA ALA A 418 -12.43 1.60 -1.05
C ALA A 418 -12.98 3.00 -0.75
N ALA A 419 -13.45 3.72 -1.77
CA ALA A 419 -14.09 5.02 -1.60
C ALA A 419 -15.39 4.96 -0.78
N LEU A 420 -16.21 3.92 -0.96
CA LEU A 420 -17.44 3.74 -0.20
C LEU A 420 -17.17 3.43 1.27
N LEU A 421 -16.16 2.60 1.57
CA LEU A 421 -15.70 2.31 2.93
C LEU A 421 -15.27 3.58 3.66
N VAL A 422 -14.42 4.41 3.05
CA VAL A 422 -14.03 5.72 3.62
C VAL A 422 -15.24 6.60 3.88
N ARG A 423 -16.17 6.70 2.93
CA ARG A 423 -17.39 7.52 3.11
C ARG A 423 -18.27 7.01 4.24
N LEU A 424 -18.38 5.69 4.40
CA LEU A 424 -19.13 5.08 5.49
C LEU A 424 -18.46 5.36 6.83
N ALA A 425 -17.14 5.22 6.94
CA ALA A 425 -16.39 5.54 8.15
C ALA A 425 -16.53 7.02 8.54
N MET A 426 -16.39 7.94 7.58
CA MET A 426 -16.68 9.36 7.80
C MET A 426 -18.13 9.59 8.24
N GLY A 427 -19.10 8.91 7.62
CA GLY A 427 -20.52 8.98 7.98
C GLY A 427 -20.80 8.47 9.40
N ARG A 428 -20.04 7.48 9.87
CA ARG A 428 -20.08 6.92 11.22
C ARG A 428 -19.21 7.68 12.22
N ARG A 429 -18.81 8.89 11.88
CA ARG A 429 -18.08 9.83 12.73
C ARG A 429 -16.66 9.38 13.12
N SER A 430 -15.96 8.63 12.27
CA SER A 430 -14.51 8.48 12.40
C SER A 430 -13.85 9.86 12.44
N ASN A 431 -13.00 10.10 13.44
CA ASN A 431 -12.31 11.37 13.64
C ASN A 431 -10.86 11.35 13.16
N ASP A 432 -10.43 10.24 12.58
CA ASP A 432 -9.04 10.00 12.24
C ASP A 432 -8.75 10.21 10.74
N ASN A 433 -7.48 10.05 10.36
CA ASN A 433 -7.10 9.67 9.01
C ASN A 433 -7.73 8.33 8.64
N ILE A 434 -7.96 8.10 7.34
CA ILE A 434 -8.58 6.86 6.89
C ILE A 434 -7.87 6.41 5.61
N SER A 435 -7.16 5.30 5.72
CA SER A 435 -6.44 4.64 4.64
C SER A 435 -6.99 3.25 4.42
N VAL A 436 -7.35 2.94 3.17
CA VAL A 436 -7.97 1.66 2.79
C VAL A 436 -7.38 1.19 1.48
N ILE A 437 -6.99 -0.08 1.43
CA ILE A 437 -6.64 -0.83 0.22
C ILE A 437 -7.62 -2.00 0.10
N VAL A 438 -8.23 -2.16 -1.07
CA VAL A 438 -9.07 -3.31 -1.42
C VAL A 438 -8.43 -4.03 -2.60
N VAL A 439 -8.15 -5.33 -2.45
CA VAL A 439 -7.57 -6.18 -3.50
C VAL A 439 -8.59 -7.22 -3.92
N ASP A 440 -8.83 -7.38 -5.22
CA ASP A 440 -9.68 -8.44 -5.78
C ASP A 440 -8.87 -9.74 -5.91
N LEU A 441 -9.39 -10.83 -5.36
CA LEU A 441 -8.73 -12.14 -5.39
C LEU A 441 -9.35 -13.12 -6.36
N ARG A 442 -10.48 -12.76 -6.98
CA ARG A 442 -11.20 -13.64 -7.89
C ARG A 442 -10.38 -13.85 -9.15
N LYS A 443 -10.21 -15.11 -9.55
CA LYS A 443 -9.59 -15.45 -10.82
C LYS A 443 -10.52 -14.95 -11.92
N GLY A 444 -10.02 -14.08 -12.81
CA GLY A 444 -10.77 -13.72 -14.00
C GLY A 444 -11.11 -15.00 -14.76
N GLU A 445 -12.36 -15.17 -15.17
CA GLU A 445 -12.75 -16.29 -16.02
C GLU A 445 -11.94 -16.23 -17.32
N SER A 446 -10.81 -16.93 -17.35
CA SER A 446 -10.17 -17.32 -18.60
C SER A 446 -11.20 -18.20 -19.28
N LYS A 447 -11.96 -17.62 -20.22
CA LYS A 447 -12.87 -18.36 -21.09
C LYS A 447 -12.06 -19.52 -21.68
N LYS A 448 -12.23 -20.73 -21.14
CA LYS A 448 -11.96 -21.95 -21.90
C LYS A 448 -12.87 -21.82 -23.12
N ARG A 449 -12.29 -21.44 -24.26
CA ARG A 449 -12.88 -21.78 -25.55
C ARG A 449 -12.78 -23.30 -25.60
N GLU A 450 -13.87 -23.96 -25.19
CA GLU A 450 -14.05 -25.37 -25.47
C GLU A 450 -14.16 -25.55 -26.99
N GLY A 451 -13.34 -26.48 -27.51
CA GLY A 451 -13.54 -27.18 -28.78
C GLY A 451 -13.26 -26.38 -30.04
#